data_AF-A0A8S1MVL2-F1
#
_entry.id   AF-A0A8S1MVL2-F1
#
_cell.length_a   1.000
_cell.length_b   1.000
_cell.length_c   1.000
_cell.angle_alpha   90.00
_cell.angle_beta   90.00
_cell.angle_gamma   90.00
#
_symmetry.space_group_name_H-M   'P 1'
#
loop_
_entity.id
_entity.type
_entity.pdbx_description
1 polymer ?
#
loop_
_entity_poly.entity_id
_entity_poly.type
_entity_poly.pdbx_seq_one_letter_code
_entity_poly.pdbx_strand_id
1 'polypeptide(L)'
;MNNKKDQNLTAQGTQIKGTTKQPAHQTQQQKPAQNHPVQNQTATKQQQQKPTQQHPTNTKTQPKQQTQQQAQVTKPQQQQQKQQQQQQQQQQQQQQVQPVAPKKLEPKRTIKLQAMLNAMDQDKEEGKISFLVDKTGNAYTFFKYKGTIVDITQFLIVEQNQGKNHEDHIEKARKAVVYSLEVGDNLVFSTDLATTNLNEFFKSDWYKPESIFNYEEITNPKYFRAHLLKPEEDKDGFGNKGQFWPKKELHIVMLFTIKEGDLDYEQHLNKLGLDKLKNQFVITIIED
;
A
#
# COMPACT_ATOMS: atom_id res chain seq x y z
N MET A 1 27.59 -72.89 -29.44
CA MET A 1 28.72 -72.14 -30.05
C MET A 1 28.23 -70.74 -30.44
N ASN A 2 29.17 -69.80 -30.62
CA ASN A 2 29.13 -68.46 -31.28
C ASN A 2 27.94 -68.16 -32.22
N ASN A 3 27.47 -66.92 -32.46
CA ASN A 3 27.76 -65.54 -32.03
C ASN A 3 26.41 -64.74 -32.09
N LYS A 4 26.10 -63.64 -31.38
CA LYS A 4 26.80 -62.38 -30.98
C LYS A 4 26.80 -61.30 -32.09
N LYS A 5 26.51 -60.04 -31.68
CA LYS A 5 26.33 -58.78 -32.47
C LYS A 5 24.95 -58.58 -33.10
N ASP A 6 24.40 -57.37 -33.23
CA ASP A 6 24.73 -55.98 -32.77
C ASP A 6 23.41 -55.15 -32.94
N GLN A 7 23.15 -53.91 -32.47
CA GLN A 7 23.78 -52.81 -31.70
C GLN A 7 22.63 -52.15 -30.86
N ASN A 8 22.78 -51.52 -29.69
CA ASN A 8 23.58 -50.36 -29.23
C ASN A 8 23.09 -48.97 -29.72
N LEU A 9 22.50 -48.17 -28.82
CA LEU A 9 22.25 -46.74 -28.99
C LEU A 9 22.10 -46.07 -27.60
N THR A 10 23.20 -45.50 -27.08
CA THR A 10 23.24 -44.90 -25.73
C THR A 10 23.50 -43.39 -25.82
N ALA A 11 22.56 -42.57 -25.36
CA ALA A 11 22.73 -41.13 -25.30
C ALA A 11 23.71 -40.73 -24.17
N GLN A 12 24.72 -39.91 -24.48
CA GLN A 12 25.68 -39.41 -23.49
C GLN A 12 25.17 -38.12 -22.84
N GLY A 13 25.14 -38.08 -21.51
CA GLY A 13 24.80 -36.88 -20.75
C GLY A 13 25.99 -35.93 -20.58
N THR A 14 25.82 -34.66 -20.95
CA THR A 14 26.85 -33.62 -20.79
C THR A 14 26.92 -33.13 -19.33
N GLN A 15 27.98 -33.47 -18.59
CA GLN A 15 28.23 -32.88 -17.28
C GLN A 15 28.83 -31.47 -17.38
N ILE A 16 28.13 -30.46 -16.87
CA ILE A 16 28.64 -29.09 -16.79
C ILE A 16 29.30 -28.88 -15.42
N LYS A 17 30.64 -28.85 -15.39
CA LYS A 17 31.41 -28.51 -14.17
C LYS A 17 31.46 -26.98 -13.98
N GLY A 18 30.56 -26.44 -13.17
CA GLY A 18 30.65 -25.05 -12.69
C GLY A 18 31.71 -24.90 -11.59
N THR A 19 32.81 -24.18 -11.88
CA THR A 19 33.88 -23.89 -10.91
C THR A 19 33.76 -22.48 -10.35
N THR A 20 32.95 -22.32 -9.30
CA THR A 20 32.74 -21.03 -8.62
C THR A 20 34.01 -20.57 -7.87
N LYS A 21 34.80 -19.70 -8.49
CA LYS A 21 35.87 -18.97 -7.78
C LYS A 21 35.28 -17.84 -6.94
N GLN A 22 35.42 -17.91 -5.62
CA GLN A 22 35.18 -16.76 -4.75
C GLN A 22 36.28 -15.71 -4.95
N PRO A 23 35.96 -14.41 -5.08
CA PRO A 23 36.94 -13.35 -4.94
C PRO A 23 37.28 -13.13 -3.46
N ALA A 24 38.57 -13.08 -3.13
CA ALA A 24 39.02 -12.72 -1.79
C ALA A 24 38.92 -11.20 -1.57
N HIS A 25 38.08 -10.74 -0.65
CA HIS A 25 38.02 -9.33 -0.27
C HIS A 25 39.24 -8.95 0.57
N GLN A 26 40.04 -7.99 0.08
CA GLN A 26 41.10 -7.35 0.87
C GLN A 26 40.50 -6.32 1.83
N THR A 27 40.71 -6.51 3.13
CA THR A 27 40.28 -5.58 4.17
C THR A 27 41.25 -4.39 4.27
N GLN A 28 41.01 -3.31 3.52
CA GLN A 28 41.75 -2.07 3.72
C GLN A 28 41.24 -1.32 4.96
N GLN A 29 42.12 -1.11 5.94
CA GLN A 29 41.84 -0.31 7.12
C GLN A 29 41.79 1.18 6.74
N GLN A 30 40.63 1.83 6.93
CA GLN A 30 40.54 3.28 6.84
C GLN A 30 40.87 3.92 8.20
N LYS A 31 41.66 5.00 8.20
CA LYS A 31 41.95 5.80 9.40
C LYS A 31 40.70 6.59 9.82
N PRO A 32 40.47 6.81 11.13
CA PRO A 32 39.48 7.78 11.58
C PRO A 32 39.91 9.20 11.17
N ALA A 33 39.00 9.96 10.56
CA ALA A 33 39.18 11.39 10.28
C ALA A 33 38.90 12.23 11.55
N GLN A 34 39.47 13.44 11.61
CA GLN A 34 39.37 14.31 12.78
C GLN A 34 38.05 15.09 12.79
N ASN A 35 37.46 15.24 13.98
CA ASN A 35 36.27 16.06 14.20
C ASN A 35 36.59 17.56 14.02
N HIS A 36 35.79 18.26 13.21
CA HIS A 36 35.68 19.72 13.24
C HIS A 36 34.28 20.12 13.76
N PRO A 37 34.16 21.04 14.73
CA PRO A 37 32.87 21.50 15.22
C PRO A 37 32.20 22.45 14.22
N VAL A 38 30.94 22.17 13.88
CA VAL A 38 30.12 23.07 13.06
C VAL A 38 29.52 24.16 13.95
N GLN A 39 29.75 25.43 13.60
CA GLN A 39 29.08 26.56 14.25
C GLN A 39 27.67 26.74 13.68
N ASN A 40 26.65 26.47 14.50
CA ASN A 40 25.29 26.92 14.20
C ASN A 40 25.20 28.44 14.39
N GLN A 41 24.77 29.17 13.35
CA GLN A 41 24.32 30.56 13.48
C GLN A 41 22.82 30.66 13.20
N THR A 42 22.07 31.08 14.21
CA THR A 42 20.63 31.35 14.13
C THR A 42 20.35 32.65 13.39
N ALA A 43 19.46 32.61 12.39
CA ALA A 43 19.05 33.77 11.61
C ALA A 43 17.51 33.85 11.49
N THR A 44 16.84 34.16 12.59
CA THR A 44 15.37 34.31 12.64
C THR A 44 14.93 35.54 11.85
N LYS A 45 14.09 35.37 10.81
CA LYS A 45 13.36 36.49 10.18
C LYS A 45 11.88 36.18 10.08
N GLN A 46 11.11 36.84 10.94
CA GLN A 46 9.66 36.99 10.75
C GLN A 46 9.42 37.95 9.57
N GLN A 47 8.42 37.66 8.73
CA GLN A 47 7.76 38.68 7.92
C GLN A 47 6.25 38.54 8.09
N GLN A 48 5.58 39.69 8.23
CA GLN A 48 4.15 39.77 8.52
C GLN A 48 3.36 40.12 7.25
N GLN A 49 2.19 39.48 7.13
CA GLN A 49 0.93 40.03 6.61
C GLN A 49 0.92 40.82 5.28
N LYS A 50 0.17 40.28 4.30
CA LYS A 50 -0.74 41.12 3.50
C LYS A 50 -1.91 40.33 2.89
N PRO A 51 -3.12 40.38 3.46
CA PRO A 51 -4.32 39.90 2.78
C PRO A 51 -4.78 40.95 1.75
N THR A 52 -4.96 40.54 0.49
CA THR A 52 -5.45 41.44 -0.58
C THR A 52 -6.97 41.34 -0.69
N GLN A 53 -7.64 42.48 -0.87
CA GLN A 53 -9.10 42.58 -0.87
C GLN A 53 -9.72 42.41 -2.27
N GLN A 54 -10.92 41.81 -2.28
CA GLN A 54 -12.08 42.08 -3.15
C GLN A 54 -11.90 42.19 -4.68
N HIS A 55 -12.65 41.36 -5.41
CA HIS A 55 -13.62 41.83 -6.42
C HIS A 55 -14.57 40.70 -6.87
N PRO A 56 -15.89 40.87 -6.73
CA PRO A 56 -16.88 40.28 -7.63
C PRO A 56 -17.58 41.36 -8.45
N THR A 57 -17.66 41.19 -9.78
CA THR A 57 -18.28 42.15 -10.69
C THR A 57 -19.80 41.95 -10.81
N ASN A 58 -20.56 43.04 -10.61
CA ASN A 58 -21.99 43.09 -10.93
C ASN A 58 -22.22 42.91 -12.44
N THR A 59 -23.10 41.99 -12.83
CA THR A 59 -23.69 41.96 -14.18
C THR A 59 -25.20 42.22 -14.10
N LYS A 60 -25.70 43.02 -15.04
CA LYS A 60 -26.88 43.87 -14.89
C LYS A 60 -28.20 43.20 -15.30
N THR A 61 -29.25 43.54 -14.57
CA THR A 61 -30.66 43.16 -14.74
C THR A 61 -31.25 43.47 -16.13
N GLN A 62 -32.16 42.61 -16.63
CA GLN A 62 -33.33 43.03 -17.42
C GLN A 62 -34.56 42.16 -17.10
N PRO A 63 -35.74 42.77 -16.85
CA PRO A 63 -37.02 42.08 -16.83
C PRO A 63 -37.95 42.54 -17.97
N LYS A 64 -38.78 41.62 -18.50
CA LYS A 64 -40.02 41.93 -19.23
C LYS A 64 -41.15 41.09 -18.62
N GLN A 65 -42.15 41.74 -18.05
CA GLN A 65 -43.49 41.89 -18.66
C GLN A 65 -44.12 40.53 -18.97
N GLN A 66 -44.92 39.99 -18.04
CA GLN A 66 -46.36 40.26 -17.92
C GLN A 66 -47.18 39.74 -19.12
N THR A 67 -47.96 38.70 -18.86
CA THR A 67 -49.29 38.55 -19.44
C THR A 67 -50.18 37.98 -18.34
N GLN A 68 -51.26 38.68 -18.01
CA GLN A 68 -52.28 38.19 -17.08
C GLN A 68 -53.34 37.43 -17.88
N GLN A 69 -53.76 36.26 -17.41
CA GLN A 69 -55.13 35.80 -17.65
C GLN A 69 -55.63 34.79 -16.60
N GLN A 70 -56.67 35.24 -15.91
CA GLN A 70 -57.81 34.51 -15.35
C GLN A 70 -57.73 32.96 -15.25
N ALA A 71 -57.70 32.47 -14.00
CA ALA A 71 -58.45 31.28 -13.59
C ALA A 71 -58.81 31.40 -12.09
N GLN A 72 -60.11 31.45 -11.78
CA GLN A 72 -60.64 31.27 -10.42
C GLN A 72 -61.17 29.84 -10.25
N VAL A 73 -61.69 29.53 -9.05
CA VAL A 73 -62.45 28.32 -8.69
C VAL A 73 -61.58 27.08 -8.34
N THR A 74 -62.15 26.15 -7.56
CA THR A 74 -61.57 24.89 -7.04
C THR A 74 -60.26 25.00 -6.23
N LYS A 75 -60.32 25.53 -5.00
CA LYS A 75 -59.19 25.53 -4.05
C LYS A 75 -59.16 24.48 -2.91
N PRO A 76 -60.27 23.89 -2.41
CA PRO A 76 -60.17 22.95 -1.28
C PRO A 76 -59.43 21.63 -1.59
N GLN A 77 -59.69 21.04 -2.76
CA GLN A 77 -59.41 19.61 -2.98
C GLN A 77 -57.92 19.28 -3.28
N GLN A 78 -57.19 20.18 -3.93
CA GLN A 78 -55.74 19.99 -4.21
C GLN A 78 -54.89 19.96 -2.93
N GLN A 79 -55.31 20.66 -1.87
CA GLN A 79 -54.51 20.78 -0.65
C GLN A 79 -54.50 19.46 0.14
N GLN A 80 -55.62 18.73 0.13
CA GLN A 80 -55.75 17.43 0.79
C GLN A 80 -54.95 16.33 0.07
N GLN A 81 -54.91 16.35 -1.27
CA GLN A 81 -54.07 15.42 -2.06
C GLN A 81 -52.57 15.55 -1.75
N LYS A 82 -52.05 16.79 -1.66
CA LYS A 82 -50.64 17.01 -1.29
C LYS A 82 -50.30 16.48 0.10
N GLN A 83 -51.24 16.52 1.04
CA GLN A 83 -51.02 16.07 2.41
C GLN A 83 -50.93 14.53 2.50
N GLN A 84 -51.76 13.79 1.77
CA GLN A 84 -51.63 12.34 1.63
C GLN A 84 -50.32 11.93 0.95
N GLN A 85 -49.91 12.66 -0.09
CA GLN A 85 -48.68 12.34 -0.83
C GLN A 85 -47.41 12.52 0.02
N GLN A 86 -47.38 13.51 0.93
CA GLN A 86 -46.29 13.63 1.92
C GLN A 86 -46.29 12.49 2.95
N GLN A 87 -47.45 12.03 3.41
CA GLN A 87 -47.50 10.90 4.36
C GLN A 87 -46.99 9.59 3.72
N GLN A 88 -47.29 9.32 2.44
CA GLN A 88 -46.74 8.15 1.75
C GLN A 88 -45.21 8.23 1.60
N GLN A 89 -44.63 9.41 1.31
CA GLN A 89 -43.17 9.55 1.25
C GLN A 89 -42.50 9.32 2.61
N GLN A 90 -43.10 9.79 3.72
CA GLN A 90 -42.56 9.52 5.05
C GLN A 90 -42.63 8.04 5.46
N GLN A 91 -43.69 7.31 5.06
CA GLN A 91 -43.77 5.87 5.32
C GLN A 91 -42.76 5.05 4.49
N GLN A 92 -42.44 5.46 3.25
CA GLN A 92 -41.39 4.81 2.46
C GLN A 92 -39.98 5.03 3.05
N GLN A 93 -39.71 6.20 3.63
CA GLN A 93 -38.43 6.46 4.32
C GLN A 93 -38.28 5.70 5.65
N GLN A 94 -39.33 5.05 6.16
CA GLN A 94 -39.28 4.17 7.33
C GLN A 94 -39.20 2.67 6.98
N GLN A 95 -39.04 2.31 5.69
CA GLN A 95 -38.64 0.94 5.34
C GLN A 95 -37.19 0.71 5.77
N GLN A 96 -37.09 0.08 6.94
CA GLN A 96 -35.89 -0.20 7.71
C GLN A 96 -34.67 -0.53 6.84
N VAL A 97 -33.67 0.36 6.88
CA VAL A 97 -32.28 -0.04 6.68
C VAL A 97 -31.94 -0.92 7.90
N GLN A 98 -32.23 -2.21 7.81
CA GLN A 98 -31.78 -3.15 8.83
C GLN A 98 -30.25 -3.02 8.93
N PRO A 99 -29.69 -2.84 10.13
CA PRO A 99 -28.24 -2.70 10.27
C PRO A 99 -27.61 -4.04 9.88
N VAL A 100 -27.09 -4.11 8.65
CA VAL A 100 -26.37 -5.27 8.14
C VAL A 100 -25.17 -5.45 9.05
N ALA A 101 -25.22 -6.49 9.90
CA ALA A 101 -24.15 -6.78 10.83
C ALA A 101 -22.83 -6.83 10.05
N PRO A 102 -21.79 -6.12 10.49
CA PRO A 102 -20.54 -6.04 9.73
C PRO A 102 -20.02 -7.47 9.54
N LYS A 103 -19.82 -7.85 8.27
CA LYS A 103 -19.23 -9.16 7.96
C LYS A 103 -17.84 -9.18 8.58
N LYS A 104 -17.66 -10.01 9.62
CA LYS A 104 -16.37 -10.29 10.21
C LYS A 104 -15.40 -10.72 9.10
N LEU A 105 -14.17 -10.24 9.20
CA LEU A 105 -13.12 -10.56 8.25
C LEU A 105 -12.63 -11.99 8.54
N GLU A 106 -12.75 -12.88 7.56
CA GLU A 106 -12.40 -14.31 7.66
C GLU A 106 -11.35 -14.71 6.61
N PRO A 107 -10.57 -15.78 6.82
CA PRO A 107 -9.62 -16.29 5.83
C PRO A 107 -10.32 -16.72 4.53
N LYS A 108 -9.79 -16.29 3.38
CA LYS A 108 -10.28 -16.73 2.06
C LYS A 108 -9.87 -18.18 1.77
N ARG A 109 -8.70 -18.59 2.27
CA ARG A 109 -8.07 -19.90 2.03
C ARG A 109 -6.97 -20.20 3.04
N THR A 110 -6.66 -21.48 3.20
CA THR A 110 -5.50 -22.00 3.92
C THR A 110 -4.69 -22.87 2.96
N ILE A 111 -3.37 -22.73 2.94
CA ILE A 111 -2.49 -23.34 1.94
C ILE A 111 -1.15 -23.80 2.53
N LYS A 112 -0.46 -24.68 1.81
CA LYS A 112 0.96 -24.98 2.06
C LYS A 112 1.87 -23.92 1.44
N LEU A 113 3.06 -23.71 2.01
CA LEU A 113 4.05 -22.71 1.56
C LEU A 113 4.36 -22.80 0.05
N GLN A 114 4.39 -24.01 -0.53
CA GLN A 114 4.69 -24.22 -1.96
C GLN A 114 3.61 -23.63 -2.89
N ALA A 115 2.39 -23.41 -2.40
CA ALA A 115 1.29 -22.79 -3.14
C ALA A 115 1.21 -21.26 -2.96
N MET A 116 2.07 -20.67 -2.12
CA MET A 116 2.01 -19.26 -1.73
C MET A 116 2.12 -18.30 -2.93
N LEU A 117 3.02 -18.56 -3.89
CA LEU A 117 3.14 -17.72 -5.10
C LEU A 117 1.85 -17.73 -5.93
N ASN A 118 1.31 -18.91 -6.23
CA ASN A 118 0.08 -19.04 -7.01
C ASN A 118 -1.11 -18.34 -6.33
N ALA A 119 -1.16 -18.37 -5.00
CA ALA A 119 -2.14 -17.65 -4.20
C ALA A 119 -1.94 -16.13 -4.22
N MET A 120 -0.71 -15.64 -4.27
CA MET A 120 -0.38 -14.22 -4.40
C MET A 120 -0.70 -13.68 -5.80
N ASP A 121 -0.35 -14.41 -6.86
CA ASP A 121 -0.64 -14.00 -8.24
C ASP A 121 -2.15 -13.91 -8.49
N GLN A 122 -2.96 -14.81 -7.92
CA GLN A 122 -4.43 -14.67 -7.92
C GLN A 122 -4.92 -13.39 -7.24
N ASP A 123 -4.32 -13.00 -6.11
CA ASP A 123 -4.71 -11.76 -5.43
C ASP A 123 -4.32 -10.54 -6.26
N LYS A 124 -3.14 -10.57 -6.91
CA LYS A 124 -2.69 -9.52 -7.83
C LYS A 124 -3.63 -9.37 -9.03
N GLU A 125 -4.09 -10.48 -9.61
CA GLU A 125 -5.10 -10.49 -10.67
C GLU A 125 -6.46 -9.95 -10.20
N GLU A 126 -6.83 -10.17 -8.93
CA GLU A 126 -8.02 -9.57 -8.29
C GLU A 126 -7.81 -8.09 -7.86
N GLY A 127 -6.61 -7.52 -8.03
CA GLY A 127 -6.27 -6.17 -7.56
C GLY A 127 -6.23 -6.04 -6.04
N LYS A 128 -5.83 -7.11 -5.33
CA LYS A 128 -5.84 -7.23 -3.87
C LYS A 128 -4.44 -7.37 -3.29
N ILE A 129 -4.31 -6.94 -2.04
CA ILE A 129 -3.10 -7.10 -1.23
C ILE A 129 -3.17 -8.47 -0.55
N SER A 130 -2.16 -9.30 -0.73
CA SER A 130 -2.09 -10.57 -0.01
C SER A 130 -1.77 -10.31 1.47
N PHE A 131 -2.64 -10.73 2.38
CA PHE A 131 -2.36 -10.76 3.81
C PHE A 131 -2.04 -12.21 4.19
N LEU A 132 -0.75 -12.51 4.30
CA LEU A 132 -0.20 -13.82 4.59
C LEU A 132 0.02 -13.99 6.09
N VAL A 133 -0.60 -15.02 6.65
CA VAL A 133 -0.55 -15.40 8.06
C VAL A 133 0.22 -16.71 8.17
N ASP A 134 1.53 -16.59 8.40
CA ASP A 134 2.48 -17.72 8.38
C ASP A 134 2.55 -18.40 9.75
N LYS A 135 1.95 -19.60 9.86
CA LYS A 135 2.08 -20.45 11.05
C LYS A 135 3.38 -21.28 11.04
N THR A 136 4.04 -21.43 9.89
CA THR A 136 5.29 -22.19 9.72
C THR A 136 6.55 -21.39 10.09
N GLY A 137 6.52 -20.07 9.89
CA GLY A 137 7.66 -19.15 10.05
C GLY A 137 8.66 -19.16 8.87
N ASN A 138 8.36 -19.89 7.79
CA ASN A 138 9.26 -20.04 6.65
C ASN A 138 9.04 -19.01 5.53
N ALA A 139 7.87 -18.35 5.46
CA ALA A 139 7.56 -17.39 4.39
C ALA A 139 8.47 -16.17 4.42
N TYR A 140 8.81 -15.66 5.61
CA TYR A 140 9.78 -14.56 5.78
C TYR A 140 11.17 -14.92 5.20
N THR A 141 11.61 -16.17 5.39
CA THR A 141 12.88 -16.67 4.81
C THR A 141 12.77 -16.82 3.28
N PHE A 142 11.63 -17.25 2.75
CA PHE A 142 11.37 -17.28 1.31
C PHE A 142 11.47 -15.88 0.68
N PHE A 143 10.81 -14.88 1.27
CA PHE A 143 10.77 -13.53 0.71
C PHE A 143 12.14 -12.84 0.66
N LYS A 144 13.11 -13.20 1.52
CA LYS A 144 14.51 -12.72 1.43
C LYS A 144 15.19 -13.02 0.09
N TYR A 145 14.64 -13.95 -0.69
CA TYR A 145 15.14 -14.34 -2.02
C TYR A 145 14.15 -14.03 -3.16
N LYS A 146 12.98 -13.46 -2.84
CA LYS A 146 11.79 -13.39 -3.73
C LYS A 146 10.94 -12.11 -3.56
N GLY A 147 11.49 -11.10 -2.91
CA GLY A 147 10.79 -9.84 -2.64
C GLY A 147 11.70 -8.81 -1.97
N THR A 148 11.20 -7.59 -1.90
CA THR A 148 11.77 -6.50 -1.13
C THR A 148 11.08 -6.43 0.23
N ILE A 149 11.75 -6.86 1.30
CA ILE A 149 11.19 -6.83 2.66
C ILE A 149 11.39 -5.47 3.31
N VAL A 150 10.30 -4.90 3.82
CA VAL A 150 10.25 -3.79 4.77
C VAL A 150 9.92 -4.36 6.15
N ASP A 151 10.93 -4.51 7.00
CA ASP A 151 10.81 -5.12 8.33
C ASP A 151 10.59 -4.03 9.39
N ILE A 152 9.32 -3.75 9.68
CA ILE A 152 8.90 -2.67 10.59
C ILE A 152 9.36 -2.97 12.02
N THR A 153 9.17 -4.21 12.46
CA THR A 153 9.62 -4.72 13.76
C THR A 153 11.13 -4.53 13.95
N GLN A 154 11.95 -4.85 12.95
CA GLN A 154 13.40 -4.64 13.02
C GLN A 154 13.77 -3.16 13.16
N PHE A 155 13.10 -2.24 12.45
CA PHE A 155 13.37 -0.80 12.57
C PHE A 155 13.09 -0.29 13.98
N LEU A 156 11.94 -0.64 14.55
CA LEU A 156 11.53 -0.25 15.91
C LEU A 156 12.48 -0.80 16.99
N ILE A 157 12.88 -2.07 16.88
CA ILE A 157 13.88 -2.68 17.79
C ILE A 157 15.22 -1.93 17.70
N VAL A 158 15.62 -1.50 16.50
CA VAL A 158 16.86 -0.74 16.30
C VAL A 158 16.76 0.70 16.83
N GLU A 159 15.62 1.36 16.70
CA GLU A 159 15.37 2.67 17.32
C GLU A 159 15.48 2.60 18.84
N GLN A 160 14.73 1.68 19.46
CA GLN A 160 14.68 1.50 20.91
C GLN A 160 16.05 1.15 21.53
N ASN A 161 16.85 0.32 20.86
CA ASN A 161 18.12 -0.18 21.41
C ASN A 161 19.36 0.61 20.97
N GLN A 162 19.31 1.37 19.86
CA GLN A 162 20.48 2.05 19.30
C GLN A 162 20.31 3.57 19.18
N GLY A 163 19.15 4.12 19.57
CA GLY A 163 18.91 5.57 19.55
C GLY A 163 18.98 6.20 18.16
N LYS A 164 18.69 5.41 17.11
CA LYS A 164 18.69 5.91 15.72
C LYS A 164 17.51 6.80 15.44
N ASN A 165 17.68 7.67 14.45
CA ASN A 165 16.64 8.57 13.99
C ASN A 165 15.55 7.78 13.23
N HIS A 166 14.30 7.91 13.67
CA HIS A 166 13.12 7.31 13.05
C HIS A 166 12.99 7.69 11.55
N GLU A 167 13.34 8.94 11.21
CA GLU A 167 13.37 9.43 9.82
C GLU A 167 14.27 8.60 8.89
N ASP A 168 15.40 8.07 9.38
CA ASP A 168 16.30 7.24 8.55
C ASP A 168 15.66 5.90 8.19
N HIS A 169 14.81 5.35 9.08
CA HIS A 169 14.05 4.14 8.81
C HIS A 169 12.81 4.39 7.95
N ILE A 170 12.09 5.51 8.15
CA ILE A 170 11.02 5.95 7.23
C ILE A 170 11.59 6.14 5.82
N GLU A 171 12.72 6.83 5.67
CA GLU A 171 13.38 7.03 4.38
C GLU A 171 13.87 5.72 3.74
N LYS A 172 14.38 4.78 4.54
CA LYS A 172 14.76 3.45 4.07
C LYS A 172 13.54 2.64 3.60
N ALA A 173 12.45 2.69 4.34
CA ALA A 173 11.20 2.02 3.98
C ALA A 173 10.58 2.65 2.71
N ARG A 174 10.53 3.97 2.61
CA ARG A 174 10.12 4.71 1.40
C ARG A 174 10.93 4.30 0.17
N LYS A 175 12.26 4.22 0.31
CA LYS A 175 13.16 3.77 -0.77
C LYS A 175 12.86 2.34 -1.23
N ALA A 176 12.50 1.45 -0.30
CA ALA A 176 12.06 0.09 -0.65
C ALA A 176 10.74 0.12 -1.46
N VAL A 177 9.76 0.94 -1.09
CA VAL A 177 8.52 1.12 -1.87
C VAL A 177 8.81 1.64 -3.28
N VAL A 178 9.65 2.68 -3.41
CA VAL A 178 10.05 3.24 -4.73
C VAL A 178 10.76 2.20 -5.58
N TYR A 179 11.70 1.45 -5.01
CA TYR A 179 12.41 0.39 -5.71
C TYR A 179 11.45 -0.71 -6.21
N SER A 180 10.53 -1.18 -5.36
CA SER A 180 9.55 -2.20 -5.78
C SER A 180 8.60 -1.70 -6.88
N LEU A 181 8.22 -0.41 -6.86
CA LEU A 181 7.48 0.21 -7.97
C LEU A 181 8.30 0.27 -9.26
N GLU A 182 9.61 0.57 -9.18
CA GLU A 182 10.52 0.65 -10.34
C GLU A 182 10.77 -0.72 -10.98
N VAL A 183 10.92 -1.78 -10.18
CA VAL A 183 11.28 -3.12 -10.65
C VAL A 183 10.11 -4.09 -10.84
N GLY A 184 8.99 -3.88 -10.15
CA GLY A 184 7.80 -4.75 -10.24
C GLY A 184 7.94 -6.08 -9.48
N ASP A 185 8.54 -6.04 -8.30
CA ASP A 185 8.74 -7.20 -7.42
C ASP A 185 7.74 -7.20 -6.25
N ASN A 186 7.72 -8.28 -5.46
CA ASN A 186 6.91 -8.39 -4.25
C ASN A 186 7.42 -7.43 -3.16
N LEU A 187 6.66 -6.40 -2.83
CA LEU A 187 6.89 -5.51 -1.70
C LEU A 187 6.24 -6.11 -0.45
N VAL A 188 7.07 -6.53 0.51
CA VAL A 188 6.64 -7.32 1.67
C VAL A 188 6.80 -6.52 2.96
N PHE A 189 5.69 -6.08 3.54
CA PHE A 189 5.68 -5.45 4.87
C PHE A 189 5.60 -6.54 5.94
N SER A 190 6.70 -6.73 6.66
CA SER A 190 6.80 -7.70 7.76
C SER A 190 6.54 -7.00 9.09
N THR A 191 5.58 -7.52 9.84
CA THR A 191 5.20 -7.05 11.19
C THR A 191 4.89 -8.22 12.11
N ASP A 192 5.14 -8.05 13.40
CA ASP A 192 4.90 -9.06 14.44
C ASP A 192 3.73 -8.67 15.37
N LEU A 193 3.57 -9.43 16.46
CA LEU A 193 2.50 -9.25 17.45
C LEU A 193 2.63 -7.96 18.28
N ALA A 194 3.81 -7.32 18.32
CA ALA A 194 4.04 -6.01 18.93
C ALA A 194 3.46 -4.88 18.05
N THR A 195 2.14 -4.91 17.81
CA THR A 195 1.46 -4.12 16.79
C THR A 195 1.75 -2.63 16.90
N THR A 196 2.53 -2.12 15.94
CA THR A 196 2.71 -0.69 15.71
C THR A 196 1.75 -0.25 14.61
N ASN A 197 1.06 0.86 14.83
CA ASN A 197 0.18 1.45 13.84
C ASN A 197 1.01 1.93 12.65
N LEU A 198 0.78 1.40 11.45
CA LEU A 198 1.57 1.75 10.27
C LEU A 198 1.31 3.19 9.84
N ASN A 199 0.13 3.75 10.14
CA ASN A 199 -0.15 5.16 9.92
C ASN A 199 0.64 6.08 10.86
N GLU A 200 1.16 5.55 11.97
CA GLU A 200 2.05 6.27 12.90
C GLU A 200 3.53 6.05 12.54
N PHE A 201 3.94 4.80 12.26
CA PHE A 201 5.33 4.49 11.86
C PHE A 201 5.76 5.24 10.58
N PHE A 202 4.87 5.36 9.59
CA PHE A 202 5.16 6.04 8.33
C PHE A 202 4.78 7.53 8.32
N LYS A 203 4.54 8.14 9.48
CA LYS A 203 4.00 9.51 9.58
C LYS A 203 5.08 10.57 9.32
N SER A 204 5.13 11.08 8.09
CA SER A 204 5.97 12.22 7.71
C SER A 204 5.19 13.27 6.90
N ASP A 205 5.70 14.50 6.84
CA ASP A 205 5.01 15.67 6.23
C ASP A 205 4.61 15.49 4.75
N TRP A 206 5.29 14.58 4.03
CA TRP A 206 5.12 14.35 2.60
C TRP A 206 4.30 13.09 2.28
N TYR A 207 4.04 12.22 3.25
CA TYR A 207 3.63 10.82 3.03
C TYR A 207 2.23 10.50 3.60
N LYS A 208 1.48 9.63 2.90
CA LYS A 208 0.22 9.06 3.40
C LYS A 208 0.34 7.54 3.47
N PRO A 209 0.37 6.93 4.67
CA PRO A 209 0.58 5.49 4.79
C PRO A 209 -0.60 4.65 4.29
N GLU A 210 -1.84 5.11 4.51
CA GLU A 210 -3.06 4.48 3.96
C GLU A 210 -2.97 4.27 2.44
N SER A 211 -2.36 5.22 1.73
CA SER A 211 -2.21 5.18 0.27
C SER A 211 -1.20 4.16 -0.24
N ILE A 212 -0.28 3.62 0.57
CA ILE A 212 0.54 2.45 0.16
C ILE A 212 -0.36 1.23 0.02
N PHE A 213 -1.25 1.06 0.99
CA PHE A 213 -2.14 -0.10 1.14
C PHE A 213 -3.44 0.08 0.33
N ASN A 214 -3.45 1.02 -0.62
CA ASN A 214 -4.43 1.13 -1.69
C ASN A 214 -3.72 1.05 -3.05
N TYR A 215 -3.86 -0.09 -3.73
CA TYR A 215 -3.17 -0.38 -5.00
C TYR A 215 -3.50 0.64 -6.10
N GLU A 216 -4.72 1.19 -6.11
CA GLU A 216 -5.15 2.23 -7.05
C GLU A 216 -4.50 3.60 -6.78
N GLU A 217 -4.12 3.91 -5.54
CA GLU A 217 -3.44 5.15 -5.17
C GLU A 217 -1.93 5.06 -5.35
N ILE A 218 -1.29 4.00 -4.87
CA ILE A 218 0.18 3.87 -4.92
C ILE A 218 0.71 3.79 -6.37
N THR A 219 -0.09 3.24 -7.29
CA THR A 219 0.23 3.19 -8.73
C THR A 219 -0.16 4.48 -9.48
N ASN A 220 -0.86 5.43 -8.85
CA ASN A 220 -1.37 6.62 -9.52
C ASN A 220 -0.25 7.65 -9.82
N PRO A 221 -0.04 8.03 -11.10
CA PRO A 221 1.00 8.99 -11.51
C PRO A 221 0.94 10.38 -10.88
N LYS A 222 -0.20 10.78 -10.32
CA LYS A 222 -0.36 12.02 -9.56
C LYS A 222 -0.01 11.86 -8.08
N TYR A 223 -0.22 10.66 -7.52
CA TYR A 223 0.06 10.40 -6.11
C TYR A 223 1.57 10.18 -5.88
N PHE A 224 2.17 9.18 -6.53
CA PHE A 224 3.56 8.82 -6.22
C PHE A 224 4.56 9.93 -6.57
N ARG A 225 4.31 10.74 -7.62
CA ARG A 225 5.14 11.92 -7.94
C ARG A 225 5.02 13.07 -6.95
N ALA A 226 3.91 13.15 -6.19
CA ALA A 226 3.67 14.23 -5.23
C ALA A 226 4.02 13.84 -3.78
N HIS A 227 4.01 12.54 -3.46
CA HIS A 227 4.06 12.04 -2.08
C HIS A 227 5.11 10.96 -1.80
N LEU A 228 5.79 10.41 -2.82
CA LEU A 228 6.66 9.25 -2.67
C LEU A 228 8.04 9.42 -3.31
N LEU A 229 8.10 9.89 -4.57
CA LEU A 229 9.36 10.14 -5.29
C LEU A 229 9.98 11.47 -4.89
N LYS A 230 11.31 11.49 -4.81
CA LYS A 230 12.10 12.74 -4.79
C LYS A 230 12.46 13.17 -6.22
N PRO A 231 12.75 14.46 -6.47
CA PRO A 231 13.06 14.96 -7.83
C PRO A 231 14.25 14.28 -8.53
N GLU A 232 15.16 13.66 -7.78
CA GLU A 232 16.31 12.87 -8.26
C GLU A 232 15.97 11.38 -8.54
N GLU A 233 14.75 10.95 -8.19
CA GLU A 233 14.21 9.60 -8.36
C GLU A 233 13.16 9.52 -9.48
N ASP A 234 12.51 10.62 -9.87
CA ASP A 234 11.61 10.65 -11.05
C ASP A 234 12.43 10.57 -12.36
N LYS A 235 12.80 9.35 -12.71
CA LYS A 235 13.49 8.97 -13.95
C LYS A 235 13.08 7.55 -14.38
N ASP A 236 13.28 7.21 -15.64
CA ASP A 236 13.22 5.83 -16.10
C ASP A 236 14.56 5.08 -15.92
N GLY A 237 14.58 3.78 -16.26
CA GLY A 237 15.79 2.94 -16.24
C GLY A 237 16.88 3.33 -17.25
N PHE A 238 16.66 4.34 -18.10
CA PHE A 238 17.68 4.96 -18.96
C PHE A 238 18.18 6.30 -18.40
N GLY A 239 17.59 6.80 -17.30
CA GLY A 239 17.92 8.07 -16.66
C GLY A 239 17.13 9.28 -17.18
N ASN A 240 16.10 9.08 -18.02
CA ASN A 240 15.28 10.17 -18.55
C ASN A 240 14.38 10.74 -17.45
N LYS A 241 14.59 11.99 -17.06
CA LYS A 241 13.85 12.66 -15.99
C LYS A 241 12.36 12.83 -16.32
N GLY A 242 11.51 12.70 -15.31
CA GLY A 242 10.05 12.80 -15.44
C GLY A 242 9.36 11.52 -15.94
N GLN A 243 10.12 10.47 -16.25
CA GLN A 243 9.63 9.23 -16.88
C GLN A 243 9.49 8.05 -15.90
N PHE A 244 9.45 8.28 -14.58
CA PHE A 244 9.15 7.18 -13.65
C PHE A 244 7.72 6.65 -13.87
N TRP A 245 7.59 5.33 -13.97
CA TRP A 245 6.32 4.63 -14.12
C TRP A 245 6.36 3.30 -13.35
N PRO A 246 5.44 3.08 -12.40
CA PRO A 246 5.26 1.80 -11.72
C PRO A 246 5.07 0.64 -12.69
N LYS A 247 5.72 -0.47 -12.37
CA LYS A 247 5.48 -1.77 -13.00
C LYS A 247 4.12 -2.34 -12.57
N LYS A 248 3.46 -3.07 -13.48
CA LYS A 248 2.20 -3.78 -13.20
C LYS A 248 2.44 -5.10 -12.46
N GLU A 249 3.68 -5.55 -12.50
CA GLU A 249 4.18 -6.79 -11.93
C GLU A 249 4.31 -6.70 -10.39
N LEU A 250 4.36 -5.47 -9.85
CA LEU A 250 4.34 -5.15 -8.42
C LEU A 250 3.24 -5.93 -7.71
N HIS A 251 3.60 -6.61 -6.62
CA HIS A 251 2.63 -7.10 -5.65
C HIS A 251 2.90 -6.51 -4.28
N ILE A 252 1.84 -6.24 -3.51
CA ILE A 252 1.96 -5.79 -2.12
C ILE A 252 1.50 -6.92 -1.21
N VAL A 253 2.33 -7.22 -0.21
CA VAL A 253 2.15 -8.33 0.72
C VAL A 253 2.26 -7.81 2.15
N MET A 254 1.23 -8.02 2.95
CA MET A 254 1.34 -7.99 4.41
C MET A 254 1.75 -9.37 4.88
N LEU A 255 2.88 -9.49 5.57
CA LEU A 255 3.35 -10.73 6.16
C LEU A 255 3.33 -10.62 7.69
N PHE A 256 2.66 -11.59 8.30
CA PHE A 256 2.55 -11.73 9.74
C PHE A 256 2.83 -13.18 10.14
N THR A 257 3.68 -13.39 11.14
CA THR A 257 4.10 -14.74 11.58
C THR A 257 3.56 -15.05 12.96
N ILE A 258 2.81 -16.15 13.09
CA ILE A 258 2.15 -16.56 14.34
C ILE A 258 2.18 -18.09 14.51
N LYS A 259 3.06 -18.58 15.37
CA LYS A 259 3.26 -20.03 15.56
C LYS A 259 2.10 -20.74 16.26
N GLU A 260 1.43 -20.05 17.18
CA GLU A 260 0.42 -20.63 18.07
C GLU A 260 -0.75 -19.66 18.24
N GLY A 261 -1.95 -20.21 18.41
CA GLY A 261 -3.20 -19.45 18.52
C GLY A 261 -3.77 -18.99 17.17
N ASP A 262 -4.76 -18.11 17.26
CA ASP A 262 -5.49 -17.53 16.13
C ASP A 262 -5.51 -16.01 16.22
N LEU A 263 -5.70 -15.37 15.07
CA LEU A 263 -5.64 -13.91 14.93
C LEU A 263 -7.04 -13.34 14.70
N ASP A 264 -7.46 -12.39 15.54
CA ASP A 264 -8.58 -11.52 15.19
C ASP A 264 -8.13 -10.52 14.11
N TYR A 265 -8.45 -10.84 12.86
CA TYR A 265 -8.01 -10.09 11.69
C TYR A 265 -8.55 -8.65 11.65
N GLU A 266 -9.75 -8.41 12.18
CA GLU A 266 -10.36 -7.08 12.19
C GLU A 266 -9.77 -6.22 13.31
N GLN A 267 -9.55 -6.79 14.50
CA GLN A 267 -8.80 -6.13 15.56
C GLN A 267 -7.34 -5.87 15.15
N HIS A 268 -6.71 -6.80 14.40
CA HIS A 268 -5.33 -6.63 13.95
C HIS A 268 -5.19 -5.54 12.88
N LEU A 269 -6.03 -5.53 11.84
CA LEU A 269 -6.02 -4.43 10.85
C LEU A 269 -6.29 -3.07 11.51
N ASN A 270 -7.20 -3.01 12.49
CA ASN A 270 -7.44 -1.80 13.28
C ASN A 270 -6.17 -1.34 14.03
N LYS A 271 -5.47 -2.25 14.72
CA LYS A 271 -4.17 -1.96 15.38
C LYS A 271 -3.08 -1.49 14.40
N LEU A 272 -3.09 -1.95 13.15
CA LEU A 272 -2.19 -1.48 12.09
C LEU A 272 -2.62 -0.15 11.45
N GLY A 273 -3.83 0.36 11.71
CA GLY A 273 -4.40 1.55 11.06
C GLY A 273 -5.03 1.29 9.68
N LEU A 274 -5.34 0.03 9.36
CA LEU A 274 -5.76 -0.43 8.02
C LEU A 274 -7.24 -0.87 7.96
N ASP A 275 -8.04 -0.56 8.98
CA ASP A 275 -9.45 -0.94 9.11
C ASP A 275 -10.31 -0.50 7.91
N LYS A 276 -10.12 0.75 7.45
CA LYS A 276 -10.78 1.33 6.27
C LYS A 276 -10.51 0.54 4.99
N LEU A 277 -9.35 -0.11 4.93
CA LEU A 277 -8.83 -0.80 3.76
C LEU A 277 -9.10 -2.31 3.79
N LYS A 278 -9.85 -2.83 4.77
CA LYS A 278 -10.13 -4.27 4.93
C LYS A 278 -10.68 -4.97 3.68
N ASN A 279 -11.38 -4.25 2.79
CA ASN A 279 -11.89 -4.76 1.51
C ASN A 279 -10.81 -4.91 0.40
N GLN A 280 -9.57 -4.45 0.64
CA GLN A 280 -8.44 -4.59 -0.28
C GLN A 280 -7.54 -5.79 0.06
N PHE A 281 -7.68 -6.41 1.24
CA PHE A 281 -6.87 -7.54 1.65
C PHE A 281 -7.52 -8.89 1.32
N VAL A 282 -6.70 -9.86 0.94
CA VAL A 282 -7.07 -11.27 0.89
C VAL A 282 -6.27 -12.03 1.95
N ILE A 283 -6.96 -12.54 2.97
CA ILE A 283 -6.32 -13.29 4.05
C ILE A 283 -6.06 -14.73 3.61
N THR A 284 -4.82 -15.16 3.77
CA THR A 284 -4.33 -16.51 3.48
C THR A 284 -3.52 -17.03 4.66
N ILE A 285 -3.94 -18.16 5.24
CA ILE A 285 -3.16 -18.87 6.26
C ILE A 285 -2.17 -19.80 5.56
N ILE A 286 -0.92 -19.83 6.03
CA ILE A 286 0.12 -20.76 5.58
C ILE A 286 0.43 -21.75 6.71
N GLU A 287 0.23 -23.04 6.44
CA GLU A 287 0.52 -24.16 7.34
C GLU A 287 1.22 -25.31 6.58
N ASP A 288 1.64 -26.37 7.28
CA ASP A 288 2.51 -27.43 6.73
C ASP A 288 1.79 -28.45 5.82
#